data_AF-A0AAD7A109-F1
#
_entry.id   AF-A0AAD7A109-F1
#
_cell.length_a   1.000
_cell.length_b   1.000
_cell.length_c   1.000
_cell.angle_alpha   90.00
_cell.angle_beta   90.00
_cell.angle_gamma   90.00
#
_symmetry.space_group_name_H-M   'P 1'
#
loop_
_entity.id
_entity.type
_entity.pdbx_description
1 polymer ?
#
loop_
_entity_poly.entity_id
_entity_poly.type
_entity_poly.pdbx_seq_one_letter_code
_entity_poly.pdbx_strand_id
1 'polypeptide(L)'
;MVHEKRVTHPSLIRTRRLEGHVTLPLRIGLRQRNTEDLAENLLSVSDPESPYFGQHWSAAKVVQMFAPSNESRDAVTAWLAGAGFEAGRLRVSHNKAWIHVENASIAEVEALLDTEYHVYAHESGEEHAACDSYSVPSYIAHHIEIITPTVQPNIRLGSTPRPSERSVMPRAHYAPVLPLGCDQAFTLACIRSLYNMTYVPKAADRNSFGIVSQAPATYLQSDLDMFFANFSPSLIGNSPLFVSIDGGIAPDFGWVIYHVF
;
A
#
# COMPACT_ATOMS: atom_id res chain seq x y z
N MET A 1 8.78 22.03 -17.16
CA MET A 1 9.91 22.11 -16.21
C MET A 1 10.07 20.72 -15.61
N VAL A 2 11.29 20.21 -15.49
CA VAL A 2 11.52 18.91 -14.83
C VAL A 2 11.07 19.01 -13.38
N HIS A 3 10.13 18.16 -12.99
CA HIS A 3 9.58 18.15 -11.63
C HIS A 3 10.35 17.18 -10.74
N GLU A 4 10.63 15.98 -11.24
CA GLU A 4 11.36 14.95 -10.51
C GLU A 4 12.28 14.19 -11.47
N LYS A 5 13.43 13.75 -10.95
CA LYS A 5 14.40 12.91 -11.67
C LYS A 5 14.88 11.81 -10.75
N ARG A 6 14.91 10.59 -11.28
CA ARG A 6 15.38 9.41 -10.59
C ARG A 6 16.87 9.54 -10.24
N VAL A 7 17.21 9.08 -9.04
CA VAL A 7 18.58 8.71 -8.68
C VAL A 7 18.78 7.24 -9.08
N THR A 8 19.74 6.96 -9.95
CA THR A 8 19.99 5.63 -10.50
C THR A 8 20.36 4.63 -9.41
N HIS A 9 19.67 3.48 -9.36
CA HIS A 9 20.00 2.39 -8.44
C HIS A 9 20.75 1.28 -9.20
N PRO A 10 21.90 0.78 -8.71
CA PRO A 10 22.74 -0.17 -9.46
C PRO A 10 22.05 -1.49 -9.82
N SER A 11 21.07 -1.92 -9.02
CA SER A 11 20.41 -3.23 -9.16
C SER A 11 19.23 -3.28 -10.14
N LEU A 12 18.86 -2.16 -10.76
CA LEU A 12 17.76 -2.09 -11.72
C LEU A 12 18.29 -1.83 -13.13
N ILE A 13 18.17 -2.83 -13.99
CA ILE A 13 18.64 -2.76 -15.37
C ILE A 13 17.47 -2.39 -16.27
N ARG A 14 17.58 -1.25 -16.97
CA ARG A 14 16.60 -0.85 -18.01
C ARG A 14 16.67 -1.85 -19.17
N THR A 15 15.53 -2.46 -19.51
CA THR A 15 15.46 -3.53 -20.53
C THR A 15 14.82 -3.03 -21.83
N ARG A 16 13.58 -2.55 -21.77
CA ARG A 16 12.80 -2.13 -22.94
C ARG A 16 11.92 -0.92 -22.64
N ARG A 17 11.45 -0.25 -23.69
CA ARG A 17 10.37 0.75 -23.59
C ARG A 17 9.04 0.03 -23.35
N LEU A 18 8.19 0.60 -22.51
CA LEU A 18 6.88 0.04 -22.21
C LEU A 18 5.88 0.38 -23.32
N GLU A 19 4.96 -0.55 -23.62
CA GLU A 19 4.01 -0.40 -24.73
C GLU A 19 2.94 0.65 -24.41
N GLY A 20 2.66 1.55 -25.37
CA GLY A 20 1.79 2.71 -25.17
C GLY A 20 0.34 2.41 -24.72
N HIS A 21 -0.17 1.21 -25.00
CA HIS A 21 -1.53 0.80 -24.66
C HIS A 21 -1.66 0.20 -23.26
N VAL A 22 -0.54 -0.12 -22.59
CA VAL A 22 -0.54 -0.60 -21.21
C VAL A 22 -1.12 0.51 -20.33
N THR A 23 -1.93 0.14 -19.35
CA THR A 23 -2.53 1.11 -18.42
C THR A 23 -1.83 1.11 -17.07
N LEU A 24 -1.80 2.27 -16.43
CA LEU A 24 -1.25 2.48 -15.10
C LEU A 24 -2.30 3.08 -14.17
N PRO A 25 -2.27 2.75 -12.87
CA PRO A 25 -3.07 3.43 -11.86
C PRO A 25 -2.45 4.80 -11.54
N LEU A 26 -2.53 5.75 -12.47
CA LEU A 26 -1.94 7.08 -12.31
C LEU A 26 -2.63 7.86 -11.18
N ARG A 27 -1.81 8.44 -10.29
CA ARG A 27 -2.23 9.25 -9.15
C ARG A 27 -1.41 10.52 -9.08
N ILE A 28 -2.12 11.62 -8.91
CA ILE A 28 -1.54 12.94 -8.69
C ILE A 28 -1.75 13.31 -7.23
N GLY A 29 -0.67 13.32 -6.47
CA GLY A 29 -0.60 13.81 -5.11
C GLY A 29 -0.51 15.33 -5.12
N LEU A 30 -1.51 15.97 -4.55
CA LEU A 30 -1.63 17.42 -4.49
C LEU A 30 -0.91 17.96 -3.26
N ARG A 31 -0.35 19.16 -3.40
CA ARG A 31 0.36 19.83 -2.31
C ARG A 31 -0.58 20.08 -1.12
N GLN A 32 -0.23 19.50 0.02
CA GLN A 32 -0.97 19.65 1.26
C GLN A 32 -0.76 21.06 1.87
N ARG A 33 -1.72 21.50 2.68
CA ARG A 33 -1.62 22.76 3.44
C ARG A 33 -1.12 22.49 4.85
N ASN A 34 -0.56 23.52 5.49
CA ASN A 34 -0.19 23.52 6.91
C ASN A 34 0.78 22.39 7.28
N THR A 35 1.63 21.95 6.35
CA THR A 35 2.55 20.82 6.58
C THR A 35 3.64 21.17 7.59
N GLU A 36 3.95 22.46 7.73
CA GLU A 36 4.80 23.04 8.75
C GLU A 36 4.30 22.76 10.18
N ASP A 37 2.98 22.70 10.38
CA ASP A 37 2.37 22.48 11.70
C ASP A 37 2.23 20.98 12.03
N LEU A 38 2.53 20.08 11.08
CA LEU A 38 2.27 18.64 11.22
C LEU A 38 2.99 18.05 12.42
N ALA A 39 4.29 18.34 12.56
CA ALA A 39 5.12 17.78 13.61
C ALA A 39 4.67 18.24 15.00
N GLU A 40 4.40 19.53 15.17
CA GLU A 40 3.91 20.09 16.44
C GLU A 40 2.55 19.50 16.82
N ASN A 41 1.60 19.46 15.88
CA ASN A 41 0.28 18.89 16.14
C ASN A 41 0.35 17.40 16.49
N LEU A 42 1.19 16.63 15.79
CA LEU A 42 1.39 15.21 16.08
C LEU A 42 1.97 15.00 17.48
N LEU A 43 3.00 15.76 17.85
CA LEU A 43 3.63 15.67 19.17
C LEU A 43 2.65 16.10 20.27
N SER A 44 1.85 17.15 20.05
CA SER A 44 0.88 17.61 21.04
C SER A 44 -0.08 16.51 21.51
N VAL A 45 -0.48 15.58 20.64
CA VAL A 45 -1.40 14.49 20.99
C VAL A 45 -0.70 13.17 21.33
N SER A 46 0.61 13.09 21.12
CA SER A 46 1.39 11.84 21.23
C SER A 46 2.45 11.86 22.34
N ASP A 47 2.82 13.03 22.84
CA ASP A 47 3.75 13.19 23.96
C ASP A 47 3.00 12.92 25.29
N PRO A 48 3.40 11.92 26.10
CA PRO A 48 2.79 11.63 27.40
C PRO A 48 2.75 12.81 28.39
N GLU A 49 3.66 13.78 28.26
CA GLU A 49 3.72 14.96 29.13
C GLU A 49 2.82 16.10 28.63
N SER A 50 2.25 15.98 27.44
CA SER A 50 1.35 16.97 26.88
C SER A 50 -0.03 16.91 27.55
N PRO A 51 -0.67 18.07 27.84
CA PRO A 51 -2.06 18.09 28.31
C PRO A 51 -3.06 17.54 27.28
N TYR A 52 -2.64 17.39 26.01
CA TYR A 52 -3.47 16.83 24.94
C TYR A 52 -3.14 15.37 24.61
N PHE A 53 -2.29 14.70 25.40
CA PHE A 53 -1.93 13.31 25.18
C PHE A 53 -3.16 12.40 25.01
N GLY A 54 -3.14 11.56 23.97
CA GLY A 54 -4.22 10.63 23.64
C GLY A 54 -5.48 11.28 23.02
N GLN A 55 -5.52 12.61 22.90
CA GLN A 55 -6.62 13.33 22.25
C GLN A 55 -6.42 13.40 20.73
N HIS A 56 -6.27 12.24 20.09
CA HIS A 56 -6.06 12.14 18.65
C HIS A 56 -7.20 12.76 17.85
N TRP A 57 -6.88 13.28 16.67
CA TRP A 57 -7.84 13.98 15.82
C TRP A 57 -8.73 13.00 15.06
N SER A 58 -9.96 13.41 14.78
CA SER A 58 -10.82 12.71 13.83
C SER A 58 -10.27 12.83 12.40
N ALA A 59 -10.58 11.85 11.55
CA ALA A 59 -10.22 11.90 10.13
C ALA A 59 -10.72 13.20 9.45
N ALA A 60 -11.92 13.68 9.81
CA ALA A 60 -12.47 14.92 9.28
C ALA A 60 -11.63 16.15 9.66
N LYS A 61 -11.13 16.22 10.90
CA LYS A 61 -10.25 17.31 11.34
C LYS A 61 -8.89 17.26 10.62
N VAL A 62 -8.32 16.07 10.43
CA VAL A 62 -7.10 15.88 9.64
C VAL A 62 -7.29 16.40 8.20
N VAL A 63 -8.40 16.03 7.56
CA VAL A 63 -8.73 16.53 6.20
C VAL A 63 -8.91 18.05 6.18
N GLN A 64 -9.62 18.62 7.15
CA GLN A 64 -9.81 20.07 7.23
C GLN A 64 -8.48 20.82 7.36
N MET A 65 -7.55 20.29 8.16
CA MET A 65 -6.27 20.91 8.42
C MET A 65 -5.33 20.80 7.21
N PHE A 66 -5.18 19.61 6.63
CA PHE A 66 -4.10 19.32 5.68
C PHE A 66 -4.54 19.15 4.23
N ALA A 67 -5.84 19.11 3.92
CA ALA A 67 -6.27 18.97 2.54
C ALA A 67 -5.75 20.13 1.67
N PRO A 68 -5.39 19.86 0.41
CA PRO A 68 -5.04 20.88 -0.57
C PRO A 68 -6.14 21.93 -0.70
N SER A 69 -5.76 23.12 -1.16
CA SER A 69 -6.72 24.19 -1.42
C SER A 69 -7.63 23.83 -2.61
N ASN A 70 -8.80 24.48 -2.69
CA ASN A 70 -9.69 24.27 -3.84
C ASN A 70 -9.02 24.75 -5.13
N GLU A 71 -8.24 25.83 -5.05
CA GLU A 71 -7.47 26.37 -6.17
C GLU A 71 -6.51 25.32 -6.73
N SER A 72 -5.74 24.61 -5.88
CA SER A 72 -4.85 23.53 -6.33
C SER A 72 -5.61 22.38 -6.99
N ARG A 73 -6.76 22.00 -6.42
CA ARG A 73 -7.59 20.90 -6.97
C ARG A 73 -8.17 21.27 -8.32
N ASP A 74 -8.68 22.49 -8.46
CA ASP A 74 -9.31 22.97 -9.68
C ASP A 74 -8.26 23.17 -10.78
N ALA A 75 -7.09 23.73 -10.44
CA ALA A 75 -5.99 23.90 -11.38
C ALA A 75 -5.50 22.57 -11.96
N VAL A 76 -5.28 21.55 -11.11
CA VAL A 76 -4.84 20.23 -11.57
C VAL A 76 -5.94 19.52 -12.35
N THR A 77 -7.21 19.63 -11.94
CA THR A 77 -8.33 19.04 -12.67
C THR A 77 -8.47 19.66 -14.07
N ALA A 78 -8.36 20.99 -14.18
CA ALA A 78 -8.38 21.71 -15.44
C ALA A 78 -7.19 21.35 -16.35
N TRP A 79 -6.00 21.18 -15.77
CA TRP A 79 -4.82 20.72 -16.51
C TRP A 79 -5.01 19.31 -17.08
N LEU A 80 -5.51 18.36 -16.27
CA LEU A 80 -5.82 17.00 -16.73
C LEU A 80 -6.88 17.00 -17.83
N ALA A 81 -7.95 17.80 -17.67
CA ALA A 81 -8.98 17.94 -18.71
C ALA A 81 -8.41 18.53 -20.01
N GLY A 82 -7.55 19.55 -19.92
CA GLY A 82 -6.86 20.15 -21.07
C GLY A 82 -5.89 19.19 -21.78
N ALA A 83 -5.37 18.19 -21.06
CA ALA A 83 -4.57 17.11 -21.62
C ALA A 83 -5.42 15.96 -22.21
N GLY A 84 -6.75 16.05 -22.17
CA GLY A 84 -7.67 15.07 -22.77
C GLY A 84 -8.19 14.00 -21.81
N PHE A 85 -7.92 14.09 -20.50
CA PHE A 85 -8.49 13.17 -19.52
C PHE A 85 -9.93 13.56 -19.19
N GLU A 86 -10.89 12.70 -19.54
CA GLU A 86 -12.31 12.92 -19.26
C GLU A 86 -12.59 13.00 -17.75
N ALA A 87 -13.47 13.92 -17.35
CA ALA A 87 -13.87 14.08 -15.94
C ALA A 87 -14.42 12.77 -15.34
N GLY A 88 -15.05 11.93 -16.16
CA GLY A 88 -15.54 10.61 -15.76
C GLY A 88 -14.45 9.65 -15.28
N ARG A 89 -13.18 9.85 -15.66
CA ARG A 89 -12.03 9.04 -15.25
C ARG A 89 -11.32 9.57 -14.01
N LEU A 90 -11.67 10.77 -13.54
CA LEU A 90 -11.02 11.42 -12.41
C LEU A 90 -11.75 11.09 -11.11
N ARG A 91 -11.01 10.59 -10.10
CA ARG A 91 -11.53 10.33 -8.75
C ARG A 91 -10.70 11.05 -7.72
N VAL A 92 -11.36 11.86 -6.90
CA VAL A 92 -10.71 12.51 -5.76
C VAL A 92 -10.77 11.57 -4.56
N SER A 93 -9.64 11.40 -3.86
CA SER A 93 -9.58 10.60 -2.64
C SER A 93 -10.42 11.20 -1.50
N HIS A 94 -10.79 10.38 -0.53
CA HIS A 94 -11.54 10.82 0.65
C HIS A 94 -10.84 11.93 1.44
N ASN A 95 -9.51 11.89 1.52
CA ASN A 95 -8.72 12.93 2.17
C ASN A 95 -8.46 14.16 1.28
N LYS A 96 -8.98 14.17 0.05
CA LYS A 96 -8.88 15.24 -0.95
C LYS A 96 -7.45 15.54 -1.43
N ALA A 97 -6.47 14.76 -1.00
CA ALA A 97 -5.06 14.95 -1.31
C ALA A 97 -4.63 14.30 -2.64
N TRP A 98 -5.46 13.42 -3.21
CA TRP A 98 -5.13 12.68 -4.42
C TRP A 98 -6.20 12.82 -5.49
N ILE A 99 -5.76 12.93 -6.74
CA ILE A 99 -6.59 12.72 -7.93
C ILE A 99 -6.09 11.44 -8.60
N HIS A 100 -6.96 10.44 -8.69
CA HIS A 100 -6.72 9.19 -9.39
C HIS A 100 -7.27 9.30 -10.81
N VAL A 101 -6.50 8.81 -11.79
CA VAL A 101 -6.91 8.73 -13.19
C VAL A 101 -7.15 7.27 -13.54
N GLU A 102 -8.41 6.92 -13.78
CA GLU A 102 -8.81 5.57 -14.14
C GLU A 102 -8.33 5.22 -15.56
N ASN A 103 -7.70 4.04 -15.70
CA ASN A 103 -7.25 3.47 -16.97
C ASN A 103 -6.35 4.40 -17.80
N ALA A 104 -5.42 5.13 -17.17
CA ALA A 104 -4.45 5.97 -17.89
C ALA A 104 -3.48 5.12 -18.69
N SER A 105 -3.46 5.26 -20.02
CA SER A 105 -2.53 4.53 -20.89
C SER A 105 -1.14 5.16 -20.86
N ILE A 106 -0.08 4.36 -21.06
CA ILE A 106 1.30 4.87 -21.13
C ILE A 106 1.42 6.01 -22.14
N ALA A 107 0.79 5.91 -23.31
CA ALA A 107 0.83 6.96 -24.33
C ALA A 107 0.24 8.29 -23.82
N GLU A 108 -0.88 8.25 -23.10
CA GLU A 108 -1.48 9.45 -22.47
C GLU A 108 -0.56 10.02 -21.39
N VAL A 109 0.02 9.16 -20.55
CA VAL A 109 0.88 9.60 -19.43
C VAL A 109 2.22 10.17 -19.92
N GLU A 110 2.85 9.54 -20.92
CA GLU A 110 4.07 10.04 -21.57
C GLU A 110 3.83 11.42 -22.18
N ALA A 111 2.69 11.62 -22.84
CA ALA A 111 2.31 12.93 -23.41
C ALA A 111 2.01 13.98 -22.33
N LEU A 112 1.33 13.61 -21.25
CA LEU A 112 0.99 14.50 -20.13
C LEU A 112 2.26 15.01 -19.42
N LEU A 113 3.22 14.11 -19.21
CA LEU A 113 4.35 14.32 -18.31
C LEU A 113 5.69 14.54 -19.03
N ASP A 114 5.68 14.59 -20.37
CA ASP A 114 6.89 14.74 -21.21
C ASP A 114 8.02 13.81 -20.75
N THR A 115 7.72 12.51 -20.80
CA THR A 115 8.57 11.43 -20.26
C THR A 115 8.48 10.18 -21.12
N GLU A 116 9.39 9.21 -20.89
CA GLU A 116 9.31 7.87 -21.46
C GLU A 116 9.35 6.79 -20.38
N TYR A 117 8.40 5.86 -20.44
CA TYR A 117 8.33 4.71 -19.54
C TYR A 117 9.13 3.53 -20.08
N HIS A 118 9.81 2.87 -19.16
CA HIS A 118 10.66 1.73 -19.41
C HIS A 118 10.40 0.64 -18.38
N VAL A 119 10.73 -0.58 -18.79
CA VAL A 119 10.80 -1.72 -17.90
C VAL A 119 12.19 -1.83 -17.32
N TYR A 120 12.26 -1.99 -16.01
CA TYR A 120 13.47 -2.22 -15.23
C TYR A 120 13.41 -3.61 -14.63
N ALA A 121 14.38 -4.45 -14.95
CA ALA A 121 14.49 -5.79 -14.40
C ALA A 121 15.44 -5.79 -13.20
N HIS A 122 15.08 -6.55 -12.17
CA HIS A 122 15.92 -6.89 -11.03
C HIS A 122 16.54 -8.28 -11.22
N GLU A 123 17.68 -8.56 -10.58
CA GLU A 123 18.37 -9.86 -10.65
C GLU A 123 17.50 -11.05 -10.18
N SER A 124 16.52 -10.77 -9.32
CA SER A 124 15.53 -11.76 -8.87
C SER A 124 14.60 -12.25 -9.98
N GLY A 125 14.48 -11.50 -11.09
CA GLY A 125 13.52 -11.71 -12.17
C GLY A 125 12.26 -10.85 -12.07
N GLU A 126 12.15 -9.96 -11.08
CA GLU A 126 11.05 -8.98 -11.00
C GLU A 126 11.23 -7.87 -12.04
N GLU A 127 10.17 -7.54 -12.76
CA GLU A 127 10.12 -6.40 -13.70
C GLU A 127 9.29 -5.26 -13.11
N HIS A 128 9.74 -4.03 -13.33
CA HIS A 128 9.07 -2.82 -12.85
C HIS A 128 8.89 -1.77 -13.96
N ALA A 129 7.73 -1.12 -14.02
CA ALA A 129 7.50 0.03 -14.89
C ALA A 129 7.90 1.33 -14.20
N ALA A 130 8.67 2.17 -14.88
CA ALA A 130 8.99 3.52 -14.41
C ALA A 130 9.61 4.41 -15.49
N CYS A 131 9.86 5.68 -15.18
CA CYS A 131 10.63 6.59 -16.01
C CYS A 131 11.88 7.14 -15.29
N ASP A 132 12.78 7.78 -16.04
CA ASP A 132 14.01 8.39 -15.50
C ASP A 132 13.77 9.82 -14.97
N SER A 133 12.84 10.57 -15.55
CA SER A 133 12.44 11.91 -15.12
C SER A 133 11.13 12.31 -15.78
N TYR A 134 10.37 13.21 -15.18
CA TYR A 134 9.19 13.78 -15.81
C TYR A 134 9.08 15.29 -15.58
N SER A 135 8.32 15.94 -16.45
CA SER A 135 8.05 17.37 -16.42
C SER A 135 6.57 17.66 -16.23
N VAL A 136 6.29 18.83 -15.65
CA VAL A 136 4.95 19.41 -15.62
C VAL A 136 5.02 20.88 -16.05
N PRO A 137 3.89 21.49 -16.46
CA PRO A 137 3.83 22.93 -16.65
C PRO A 137 4.21 23.69 -15.36
N SER A 138 4.91 24.82 -15.48
CA SER A 138 5.38 25.58 -14.32
C SER A 138 4.25 26.04 -13.39
N TYR A 139 3.10 26.39 -13.97
CA TYR A 139 1.91 26.79 -13.21
C TYR A 139 1.24 25.61 -12.47
N ILE A 140 1.60 24.36 -12.77
CA ILE A 140 1.09 23.17 -12.08
C ILE A 140 2.05 22.68 -11.00
N ALA A 141 3.36 22.93 -11.18
CA ALA A 141 4.40 22.42 -10.29
C ALA A 141 4.18 22.80 -8.80
N HIS A 142 3.55 23.93 -8.49
CA HIS A 142 3.29 24.36 -7.12
C HIS A 142 2.03 23.74 -6.49
N HIS A 143 1.19 23.10 -7.30
CA HIS A 143 -0.03 22.41 -6.85
C HIS A 143 0.17 20.91 -6.65
N ILE A 144 1.27 20.35 -7.15
CA ILE A 144 1.60 18.92 -7.11
C ILE A 144 2.75 18.69 -6.15
N GLU A 145 2.65 17.61 -5.39
CA GLU A 145 3.70 17.12 -4.49
C GLU A 145 4.38 15.88 -5.05
N ILE A 146 3.61 14.98 -5.68
CA ILE A 146 4.13 13.77 -6.29
C ILE A 146 3.19 13.28 -7.38
N ILE A 147 3.73 12.70 -8.45
CA ILE A 147 2.95 11.93 -9.43
C ILE A 147 3.46 10.49 -9.40
N THR A 148 2.56 9.53 -9.24
CA THR A 148 2.93 8.11 -9.13
C THR A 148 1.97 7.24 -9.93
N PRO A 149 2.43 6.13 -10.52
CA PRO A 149 3.84 5.74 -10.67
C PRO A 149 4.58 6.67 -11.65
N THR A 150 5.84 7.00 -11.38
CA THR A 150 6.72 7.74 -12.31
C THR A 150 8.18 7.28 -12.14
N VAL A 151 9.02 8.05 -11.45
CA VAL A 151 10.42 7.71 -11.15
C VAL A 151 10.55 6.67 -10.05
N GLN A 152 9.48 6.38 -9.32
CA GLN A 152 9.45 5.31 -8.32
C GLN A 152 9.17 3.96 -9.02
N PRO A 153 10.01 2.91 -8.87
CA PRO A 153 9.80 1.60 -9.49
C PRO A 153 8.80 0.75 -8.69
N ASN A 154 7.60 1.28 -8.44
CA ASN A 154 6.61 0.67 -7.55
C ASN A 154 5.53 -0.14 -8.28
N ILE A 155 5.52 -0.15 -9.62
CA ILE A 155 4.63 -1.00 -10.43
C ILE A 155 5.38 -2.26 -10.80
N ARG A 156 4.92 -3.41 -10.30
CA ARG A 156 5.42 -4.72 -10.74
C ARG A 156 4.72 -5.16 -12.03
N LEU A 157 5.48 -5.48 -13.06
CA LEU A 157 5.00 -5.97 -14.35
C LEU A 157 5.05 -7.50 -14.37
N GLY A 158 4.02 -8.13 -13.80
CA GLY A 158 3.95 -9.57 -13.69
C GLY A 158 5.01 -10.16 -12.75
N SER A 159 4.67 -11.28 -12.11
CA SER A 159 5.64 -12.12 -11.42
C SER A 159 5.71 -13.44 -12.19
N THR A 160 6.85 -13.81 -12.73
CA THR A 160 7.12 -15.25 -12.89
C THR A 160 7.48 -15.75 -11.50
N PRO A 161 6.65 -16.59 -10.85
CA PRO A 161 7.03 -17.14 -9.57
C PRO A 161 8.23 -18.06 -9.83
N ARG A 162 9.42 -17.68 -9.37
CA ARG A 162 10.47 -18.68 -9.19
C ARG A 162 9.96 -19.64 -8.11
N PRO A 163 9.89 -20.95 -8.37
CA PRO A 163 9.57 -21.90 -7.32
C PRO A 163 10.62 -21.73 -6.23
N SER A 164 10.24 -21.21 -5.06
CA SER A 164 11.11 -21.29 -3.90
C SER A 164 11.26 -22.77 -3.57
N GLU A 165 12.49 -23.27 -3.50
CA GLU A 165 12.74 -24.57 -2.87
C GLU A 165 12.20 -24.49 -1.44
N ARG A 166 11.02 -25.07 -1.22
CA ARG A 166 10.45 -25.21 0.12
C ARG A 166 11.41 -26.11 0.89
N SER A 167 12.22 -25.53 1.78
CA SER A 167 12.81 -26.31 2.85
C SER A 167 11.65 -26.84 3.70
N VAL A 168 11.35 -28.12 3.53
CA VAL A 168 10.40 -28.84 4.36
C VAL A 168 10.99 -28.87 5.76
N MET A 169 10.52 -27.98 6.64
CA MET A 169 10.82 -28.09 8.06
C MET A 169 10.23 -29.42 8.57
N PRO A 170 10.98 -30.21 9.34
CA PRO A 170 10.47 -31.46 9.88
C PRO A 170 9.19 -31.23 10.68
N ARG A 171 8.23 -32.13 10.51
CA ARG A 171 6.96 -32.12 11.23
C ARG A 171 7.25 -32.40 12.71
N ALA A 172 7.33 -31.35 13.51
CA ALA A 172 7.53 -31.50 14.94
C ALA A 172 6.20 -31.86 15.61
N HIS A 173 6.21 -32.95 16.37
CA HIS A 173 5.10 -33.36 17.22
C HIS A 173 5.14 -32.53 18.50
N TYR A 174 4.22 -31.58 18.65
CA TYR A 174 4.18 -30.70 19.83
C TYR A 174 3.17 -31.22 20.85
N ALA A 175 3.65 -31.49 22.07
CA ALA A 175 2.77 -31.68 23.23
C ALA A 175 2.32 -30.30 23.75
N PRO A 176 1.04 -30.12 24.15
CA PRO A 176 0.47 -28.81 24.44
C PRO A 176 0.78 -28.28 25.85
N VAL A 177 1.85 -28.75 26.52
CA VAL A 177 1.96 -28.60 27.98
C VAL A 177 3.31 -28.02 28.43
N LEU A 178 3.24 -26.82 29.01
CA LEU A 178 4.27 -26.11 29.80
C LEU A 178 5.51 -25.56 29.05
N PRO A 179 6.14 -24.46 29.54
CA PRO A 179 7.13 -23.67 28.79
C PRO A 179 8.54 -24.27 28.85
N LEU A 180 8.67 -25.58 28.74
CA LEU A 180 9.96 -26.24 28.51
C LEU A 180 10.17 -26.31 26.99
N GLY A 181 11.27 -25.74 26.50
CA GLY A 181 11.62 -25.79 25.07
C GLY A 181 11.27 -24.54 24.26
N CYS A 182 11.11 -23.36 24.86
CA CYS A 182 10.93 -22.11 24.09
C CYS A 182 12.15 -21.75 23.22
N ASP A 183 13.32 -22.30 23.54
CA ASP A 183 14.55 -22.31 22.75
C ASP A 183 14.50 -23.27 21.55
N GLN A 184 13.63 -24.28 21.59
CA GLN A 184 13.44 -25.27 20.52
C GLN A 184 12.25 -24.93 19.61
N ALA A 185 11.16 -24.39 20.18
CA ALA A 185 9.98 -23.97 19.44
C ALA A 185 9.27 -22.80 20.13
N PHE A 186 9.15 -21.70 19.39
CA PHE A 186 8.58 -20.45 19.90
C PHE A 186 7.05 -20.43 19.70
N THR A 187 6.29 -20.88 20.70
CA THR A 187 4.82 -21.01 20.64
C THR A 187 4.08 -19.83 21.29
N LEU A 188 2.75 -19.76 21.14
CA LEU A 188 1.93 -18.76 21.86
C LEU A 188 2.05 -18.87 23.39
N ALA A 189 2.24 -20.08 23.92
CA ALA A 189 2.45 -20.26 25.36
C ALA A 189 3.80 -19.67 25.81
N CYS A 190 4.84 -19.79 24.99
CA CYS A 190 6.14 -19.16 25.23
C CYS A 190 6.04 -17.64 25.27
N ILE A 191 5.37 -17.02 24.28
CA ILE A 191 5.16 -15.56 24.26
C ILE A 191 4.42 -15.11 25.52
N ARG A 192 3.33 -15.79 25.87
CA ARG A 192 2.55 -15.43 27.07
C ARG A 192 3.37 -15.54 28.34
N SER A 193 4.18 -16.59 28.48
CA SER A 193 5.02 -16.79 29.67
C SER A 193 6.17 -15.78 29.73
N LEU A 194 6.91 -15.58 28.64
CA LEU A 194 8.10 -14.72 28.61
C LEU A 194 7.77 -13.24 28.80
N TYR A 195 6.65 -12.79 28.23
CA TYR A 195 6.20 -11.40 28.34
C TYR A 195 5.15 -11.20 29.44
N ASN A 196 4.92 -12.20 30.29
CA ASN A 196 3.93 -12.18 31.37
C ASN A 196 2.53 -11.69 30.90
N MET A 197 2.10 -12.14 29.72
CA MET A 197 0.81 -11.75 29.13
C MET A 197 -0.33 -12.51 29.81
N THR A 198 -0.85 -11.93 30.89
CA THR A 198 -2.05 -12.38 31.61
C THR A 198 -3.30 -11.57 31.24
N TYR A 199 -3.20 -10.77 30.17
CA TYR A 199 -4.22 -9.81 29.78
C TYR A 199 -5.52 -10.48 29.28
N VAL A 200 -6.64 -10.03 29.85
CA VAL A 200 -7.99 -10.33 29.34
C VAL A 200 -8.49 -9.10 28.57
N PRO A 201 -8.87 -9.24 27.29
CA PRO A 201 -9.40 -8.14 26.49
C PRO A 201 -10.59 -7.44 27.16
N LYS A 202 -10.47 -6.13 27.41
CA LYS A 202 -11.54 -5.31 28.02
C LYS A 202 -12.55 -4.74 27.02
N ALA A 203 -12.19 -4.73 25.73
CA ALA A 203 -12.98 -4.10 24.67
C ALA A 203 -12.79 -4.85 23.34
N ALA A 204 -12.90 -6.19 23.40
CA ALA A 204 -12.66 -7.06 22.24
C ALA A 204 -13.63 -6.80 21.07
N ASP A 205 -14.79 -6.23 21.37
CA ASP A 205 -15.86 -5.86 20.44
C ASP A 205 -15.68 -4.46 19.82
N ARG A 206 -14.81 -3.63 20.40
CA ARG A 206 -14.58 -2.24 19.95
C ARG A 206 -13.19 -2.01 19.37
N ASN A 207 -12.20 -2.74 19.86
CA ASN A 207 -10.83 -2.62 19.39
C ASN A 207 -10.62 -3.47 18.14
N SER A 208 -10.01 -2.86 17.12
CA SER A 208 -9.57 -3.54 15.91
C SER A 208 -8.12 -3.19 15.60
N PHE A 209 -7.48 -4.02 14.78
CA PHE A 209 -6.16 -3.74 14.23
C PHE A 209 -6.11 -4.19 12.78
N GLY A 210 -5.27 -3.55 11.98
CA GLY A 210 -5.04 -3.92 10.59
C GLY A 210 -3.70 -4.64 10.43
N ILE A 211 -3.68 -5.66 9.56
CA ILE A 211 -2.44 -6.30 9.10
C ILE A 211 -2.29 -5.94 7.62
N VAL A 212 -1.19 -5.26 7.28
CA VAL A 212 -0.87 -4.97 5.88
C VAL A 212 -0.05 -6.13 5.32
N SER A 213 -0.50 -6.69 4.21
CA SER A 213 0.23 -7.73 3.48
C SER A 213 0.41 -7.32 2.02
N GLN A 214 1.59 -7.57 1.47
CA GLN A 214 1.90 -7.31 0.07
C GLN A 214 1.87 -8.62 -0.72
N ALA A 215 1.07 -8.66 -1.78
CA ALA A 215 0.98 -9.83 -2.65
C ALA A 215 2.36 -10.23 -3.22
N PRO A 216 2.61 -11.54 -3.41
CA PRO A 216 1.67 -12.67 -3.28
C PRO A 216 1.56 -13.23 -1.86
N ALA A 217 2.23 -12.64 -0.86
CA ALA A 217 2.10 -13.10 0.52
C ALA A 217 0.72 -12.67 1.06
N THR A 218 -0.18 -13.63 1.20
CA THR A 218 -1.48 -13.45 1.87
C THR A 218 -1.75 -14.68 2.74
N TYR A 219 -2.65 -14.55 3.73
CA TYR A 219 -3.01 -15.69 4.58
C TYR A 219 -3.81 -16.71 3.76
N LEU A 220 -3.74 -18.01 4.03
CA LEU A 220 -4.71 -18.97 3.52
C LEU A 220 -5.67 -19.32 4.67
N GLN A 221 -6.98 -19.35 4.41
CA GLN A 221 -7.94 -19.66 5.49
C GLN A 221 -7.70 -21.05 6.07
N SER A 222 -7.33 -22.03 5.23
CA SER A 222 -6.97 -23.38 5.68
C SER A 222 -5.77 -23.39 6.63
N ASP A 223 -4.77 -22.55 6.38
CA ASP A 223 -3.57 -22.47 7.21
C ASP A 223 -3.87 -21.76 8.55
N LEU A 224 -4.73 -20.74 8.52
CA LEU A 224 -5.25 -20.09 9.72
C LEU A 224 -6.07 -21.06 10.57
N ASP A 225 -6.97 -21.84 9.96
CA ASP A 225 -7.80 -22.82 10.68
C ASP A 225 -6.94 -23.93 11.28
N MET A 226 -5.89 -24.37 10.57
CA MET A 226 -4.90 -25.31 11.11
C MET A 226 -4.14 -24.73 12.31
N PHE A 227 -3.77 -23.45 12.24
CA PHE A 227 -3.15 -22.75 13.37
C PHE A 227 -4.14 -22.63 14.56
N PHE A 228 -5.39 -22.24 14.30
CA PHE A 228 -6.43 -22.12 15.33
C PHE A 228 -6.73 -23.45 15.99
N ALA A 229 -6.80 -24.55 15.24
CA ALA A 229 -7.00 -25.88 15.80
C ALA A 229 -5.93 -26.26 16.86
N ASN A 230 -4.69 -25.81 16.67
CA ASN A 230 -3.60 -26.10 17.61
C ASN A 230 -3.51 -25.11 18.78
N PHE A 231 -3.86 -23.83 18.56
CA PHE A 231 -3.52 -22.76 19.53
C PHE A 231 -4.69 -21.92 20.04
N SER A 232 -5.79 -21.85 19.27
CA SER A 232 -6.98 -21.05 19.59
C SER A 232 -8.26 -21.67 18.98
N PRO A 233 -8.72 -22.85 19.44
CA PRO A 233 -9.77 -23.62 18.75
C PRO A 233 -11.11 -22.89 18.58
N SER A 234 -11.41 -21.92 19.45
CA SER A 234 -12.61 -21.09 19.34
C SER A 234 -12.64 -20.18 18.10
N LEU A 235 -11.52 -20.03 17.40
CA LEU A 235 -11.38 -19.16 16.23
C LEU A 235 -11.49 -19.92 14.89
N ILE A 236 -11.57 -21.25 14.89
CA ILE A 236 -11.70 -22.03 13.65
C ILE A 236 -12.88 -21.52 12.81
N GLY A 237 -12.65 -21.31 11.52
CA GLY A 237 -13.63 -20.80 10.56
C GLY A 237 -13.84 -19.28 10.61
N ASN A 238 -13.18 -18.56 11.53
CA ASN A 238 -13.20 -17.10 11.53
C ASN A 238 -12.11 -16.57 10.61
N SER A 239 -12.48 -15.61 9.75
CA SER A 239 -11.57 -14.95 8.82
C SER A 239 -11.40 -13.47 9.19
N PRO A 240 -10.21 -12.90 8.97
CA PRO A 240 -10.03 -11.45 9.01
C PRO A 240 -10.92 -10.74 7.99
N LEU A 241 -11.36 -9.51 8.30
CA LEU A 241 -12.00 -8.65 7.31
C LEU A 241 -10.98 -8.29 6.22
N PHE A 242 -11.23 -8.72 4.99
CA PHE A 242 -10.41 -8.37 3.85
C PHE A 242 -10.79 -6.99 3.30
N VAL A 243 -9.80 -6.11 3.15
CA VAL A 243 -9.94 -4.80 2.50
C VAL A 243 -8.95 -4.75 1.34
N SER A 244 -9.47 -4.75 0.11
CA SER A 244 -8.65 -4.59 -1.09
C SER A 244 -8.13 -3.15 -1.18
N ILE A 245 -6.81 -3.02 -1.20
CA ILE A 245 -6.11 -1.79 -1.55
C ILE A 245 -5.47 -2.01 -2.92
N ASP A 246 -5.75 -1.12 -3.86
CA ASP A 246 -5.14 -1.08 -5.20
C ASP A 246 -5.29 -2.39 -6.01
N GLY A 247 -6.46 -3.03 -5.89
CA GLY A 247 -6.77 -4.28 -6.61
C GLY A 247 -6.16 -5.53 -5.97
N GLY A 248 -5.69 -5.43 -4.72
CA GLY A 248 -5.29 -6.59 -3.93
C GLY A 248 -6.40 -7.65 -3.89
N ILE A 249 -6.00 -8.92 -4.01
CA ILE A 249 -6.93 -10.04 -4.14
C ILE A 249 -6.97 -10.83 -2.84
N ALA A 250 -8.17 -11.25 -2.44
CA ALA A 250 -8.34 -12.11 -1.28
C ALA A 250 -7.75 -13.51 -1.54
N PRO A 251 -7.35 -14.24 -0.48
CA PRO A 251 -6.64 -15.51 -0.59
C PRO A 251 -7.30 -16.60 -1.44
N ASP A 252 -8.63 -16.64 -1.44
CA ASP A 252 -9.38 -17.77 -1.99
C ASP A 252 -9.78 -17.57 -3.46
N PHE A 253 -9.39 -16.47 -4.10
CA PHE A 253 -9.64 -16.24 -5.54
C PHE A 253 -8.47 -16.73 -6.40
N GLY A 254 -8.18 -18.03 -6.32
CA GLY A 254 -7.38 -18.76 -7.30
C GLY A 254 -8.29 -19.45 -8.32
N TRP A 255 -8.58 -18.78 -9.43
CA TRP A 255 -9.14 -19.34 -10.67
C TRP A 255 -10.40 -20.23 -10.56
N VAL A 256 -11.58 -19.63 -10.60
CA VAL A 256 -12.73 -20.24 -11.29
C VAL A 256 -13.47 -19.14 -12.06
N ILE A 257 -13.20 -19.05 -13.37
CA ILE A 257 -14.18 -18.52 -14.31
C ILE A 257 -15.25 -19.61 -14.46
N TYR A 258 -16.49 -19.30 -14.07
CA TYR A 258 -17.64 -19.68 -14.88
C TYR A 258 -18.58 -18.48 -14.95
N HIS A 259 -18.85 -18.03 -16.17
CA HIS A 259 -19.96 -17.15 -16.50
C HIS A 259 -21.30 -17.90 -16.38
N VAL A 260 -22.37 -17.09 -16.23
CA VAL A 260 -23.79 -17.34 -16.60
C VAL A 260 -24.59 -18.16 -15.56
N PHE A 261 -25.75 -17.75 -15.01
CA PHE A 261 -26.65 -16.58 -15.13
C PHE A 261 -26.85 -15.92 -13.76
#